data_AF-A0A2E3MX22-F1
#
_entry.id   AF-A0A2E3MX22-F1
#
_cell.length_a   1.000
_cell.length_b   1.000
_cell.length_c   1.000
_cell.angle_alpha   90.00
_cell.angle_beta   90.00
_cell.angle_gamma   90.00
#
_symmetry.space_group_name_H-M   'P 1'
#
loop_
_entity.id
_entity.type
_entity.pdbx_description
1 polymer ?
#
loop_
_entity_poly.entity_id
_entity_poly.type
_entity_poly.pdbx_seq_one_letter_code
_entity_poly.pdbx_strand_id
1 'polypeptide(L)'
;MRFFYIYKALAHPGYKGYVAPFSLAERLQHVARAKARLGSQIPWICDTFENDLKHALGNSPNSEFVIDPEGTLVSRRAWSDPTALRRDLTEFVGAVEPVADRDRIRVNTLPHGHTAPTGVVPPLALPGRMSPLVVTPLKQVDAVPFYAKLRAEASADLIEQGAGDLYLGFFLDPLYAVHWNNQMEPLRFELESSAGISVAPQQATAAEVAVPTDADPREFLVRTRWTAMDEMLKVTVHYFACDDAETFCIPVTQQYRVALRRNRDGGRRRVLRQGRSGEFPESQELAINAILLKTLDRDSDGELSADELAAAPTALGQLDLDRDGVLDGDELQRSPPVPLPDRYLSYATRLLRKYDLDEDQELTPAEWKRMSASPQSADADGDDRITAQELLQWLKSR
;
A
#
# COMPACT_ATOMS: atom_id res chain seq x y z
N MET A 1 -13.93 1.38 -25.86
CA MET A 1 -13.44 1.80 -24.53
C MET A 1 -13.52 0.63 -23.56
N ARG A 2 -12.51 0.43 -22.70
CA ARG A 2 -12.49 -0.58 -21.65
C ARG A 2 -12.15 0.11 -20.33
N PHE A 3 -12.80 -0.29 -19.24
CA PHE A 3 -12.53 0.22 -17.90
C PHE A 3 -11.87 -0.87 -17.07
N PHE A 4 -10.98 -0.47 -16.16
CA PHE A 4 -10.30 -1.38 -15.24
C PHE A 4 -10.25 -0.74 -13.85
N TYR A 5 -10.48 -1.54 -12.82
CA TYR A 5 -10.07 -1.18 -11.46
C TYR A 5 -8.68 -1.72 -11.18
N ILE A 6 -7.85 -0.96 -10.47
CA ILE A 6 -6.51 -1.40 -10.06
C ILE A 6 -6.51 -1.53 -8.54
N TYR A 7 -6.32 -2.75 -8.06
CA TYR A 7 -6.08 -3.01 -6.64
C TYR A 7 -4.60 -2.81 -6.33
N LYS A 8 -4.30 -1.85 -5.45
CA LYS A 8 -2.97 -1.48 -4.97
C LYS A 8 -2.86 -1.75 -3.47
N ALA A 9 -1.79 -1.30 -2.82
CA ALA A 9 -1.70 -1.23 -1.37
C ALA A 9 -2.89 -0.49 -0.74
N LEU A 10 -3.33 -0.96 0.44
CA LEU A 10 -4.44 -0.35 1.17
C LEU A 10 -4.04 1.03 1.70
N ALA A 11 -4.76 2.07 1.27
CA ALA A 11 -4.53 3.45 1.73
C ALA A 11 -4.87 3.64 3.22
N HIS A 12 -5.92 2.95 3.68
CA HIS A 12 -6.44 3.03 5.05
C HIS A 12 -6.65 1.65 5.69
N PRO A 13 -5.58 0.94 6.07
CA PRO A 13 -5.71 -0.33 6.78
C PRO A 13 -6.44 -0.15 8.12
N GLY A 14 -7.20 -1.16 8.52
CA GLY A 14 -8.13 -1.14 9.64
C GLY A 14 -9.52 -0.58 9.27
N TYR A 15 -9.66 0.14 8.15
CA TYR A 15 -10.98 0.60 7.71
C TYR A 15 -11.86 -0.61 7.33
N LYS A 16 -12.96 -0.78 8.07
CA LYS A 16 -13.88 -1.93 7.93
C LYS A 16 -13.20 -3.29 8.14
N GLY A 17 -12.17 -3.33 8.98
CA GLY A 17 -11.44 -4.55 9.35
C GLY A 17 -10.33 -4.96 8.38
N TYR A 18 -10.32 -4.46 7.13
CA TYR A 18 -9.31 -4.88 6.16
C TYR A 18 -7.92 -4.34 6.49
N VAL A 19 -6.95 -5.24 6.51
CA VAL A 19 -5.54 -4.99 6.81
C VAL A 19 -4.66 -5.44 5.65
N ALA A 20 -3.37 -5.06 5.69
CA ALA A 20 -2.46 -5.34 4.59
C ALA A 20 -2.35 -6.86 4.37
N PRO A 21 -2.48 -7.34 3.11
CA PRO A 21 -2.31 -8.75 2.79
C PRO A 21 -0.84 -9.16 2.91
N PHE A 22 -0.60 -10.39 3.33
CA PHE A 22 0.71 -11.01 3.51
C PHE A 22 1.16 -11.86 2.31
N SER A 23 0.29 -12.05 1.32
CA SER A 23 0.64 -12.73 0.07
C SER A 23 -0.13 -12.18 -1.12
N LEU A 24 0.35 -12.50 -2.33
CA LEU A 24 -0.39 -12.23 -3.56
C LEU A 24 -1.73 -12.98 -3.60
N ALA A 25 -1.81 -14.18 -3.02
CA ALA A 25 -3.05 -14.95 -2.93
C ALA A 25 -4.12 -14.19 -2.13
N GLU A 26 -3.75 -13.60 -0.98
CA GLU A 26 -4.68 -12.77 -0.20
C GLU A 26 -5.07 -11.47 -0.92
N ARG A 27 -4.14 -10.83 -1.65
CA ARG A 27 -4.48 -9.67 -2.52
C ARG A 27 -5.55 -10.05 -3.53
N LEU A 28 -5.42 -11.21 -4.18
CA LEU A 28 -6.41 -11.71 -5.12
C LEU A 28 -7.74 -12.04 -4.45
N GLN A 29 -7.73 -12.51 -3.19
CA GLN A 29 -8.96 -12.70 -2.41
C GLN A 29 -9.63 -11.37 -2.07
N HIS A 30 -8.89 -10.31 -1.73
CA HIS A 30 -9.45 -8.96 -1.58
C HIS A 30 -10.13 -8.50 -2.89
N VAL A 31 -9.49 -8.72 -4.04
CA VAL A 31 -10.08 -8.42 -5.35
C VAL A 31 -11.35 -9.23 -5.60
N ALA A 32 -11.35 -10.53 -5.32
CA ALA A 32 -12.52 -11.39 -5.47
C ALA A 32 -13.69 -10.93 -4.58
N ARG A 33 -13.39 -10.60 -3.31
CA ARG A 33 -14.38 -10.06 -2.36
C ARG A 33 -14.91 -8.71 -2.82
N ALA A 34 -14.05 -7.82 -3.32
CA ALA A 34 -14.45 -6.53 -3.87
C ALA A 34 -15.36 -6.68 -5.11
N LYS A 35 -15.04 -7.61 -6.02
CA LYS A 35 -15.88 -7.94 -7.19
C LYS A 35 -17.26 -8.44 -6.77
N ALA A 36 -17.31 -9.47 -5.92
CA ALA A 36 -18.56 -10.03 -5.43
C ALA A 36 -19.41 -8.97 -4.72
N ARG A 37 -18.75 -8.12 -3.93
CA ARG A 37 -19.37 -7.04 -3.20
C ARG A 37 -19.94 -5.95 -4.10
N LEU A 38 -19.18 -5.46 -5.07
CA LEU A 38 -19.61 -4.37 -5.92
C LEU A 38 -20.59 -4.82 -7.00
N GLY A 39 -20.72 -6.14 -7.26
CA GLY A 39 -21.53 -6.65 -8.36
C GLY A 39 -21.12 -6.08 -9.73
N SER A 40 -19.90 -5.54 -9.84
CA SER A 40 -19.42 -4.86 -11.04
C SER A 40 -18.81 -5.86 -12.01
N GLN A 41 -19.11 -5.68 -13.30
CA GLN A 41 -18.49 -6.43 -14.39
C GLN A 41 -17.16 -5.82 -14.84
N ILE A 42 -16.74 -4.68 -14.27
CA ILE A 42 -15.47 -4.03 -14.60
C ILE A 42 -14.33 -4.96 -14.17
N PRO A 43 -13.43 -5.35 -15.10
CA PRO A 43 -12.25 -6.15 -14.78
C PRO A 43 -11.36 -5.46 -13.73
N TRP A 44 -10.69 -6.29 -12.94
CA TRP A 44 -9.71 -5.82 -11.95
C TRP A 44 -8.31 -6.27 -12.35
N ILE A 45 -7.37 -5.36 -12.24
CA ILE A 45 -5.94 -5.60 -12.26
C ILE A 45 -5.47 -5.63 -10.81
N CYS A 46 -4.79 -6.69 -10.41
CA CYS A 46 -4.12 -6.75 -9.13
C CYS A 46 -2.67 -6.33 -9.34
N ASP A 47 -2.21 -5.34 -8.58
CA ASP A 47 -0.80 -5.01 -8.55
C ASP A 47 0.03 -6.18 -7.98
N THR A 48 1.32 -6.18 -8.33
CA THR A 48 2.36 -7.03 -7.74
C THR A 48 2.40 -6.88 -6.21
N PHE A 49 3.04 -7.83 -5.52
CA PHE A 49 3.13 -7.75 -4.06
C PHE A 49 4.01 -6.57 -3.60
N GLU A 50 4.97 -6.21 -4.43
CA GLU A 50 5.95 -5.11 -4.28
C GLU A 50 5.35 -3.74 -4.63
N ASN A 51 4.10 -3.68 -5.10
CA ASN A 51 3.41 -2.44 -5.49
C ASN A 51 4.05 -1.70 -6.68
N ASP A 52 4.71 -2.44 -7.59
CA ASP A 52 5.37 -1.90 -8.79
C ASP A 52 4.48 -0.92 -9.57
N LEU A 53 3.22 -1.30 -9.81
CA LEU A 53 2.31 -0.48 -10.61
C LEU A 53 1.89 0.78 -9.85
N LYS A 54 1.61 0.68 -8.54
CA LYS A 54 1.34 1.84 -7.69
C LYS A 54 2.50 2.84 -7.75
N HIS A 55 3.74 2.37 -7.66
CA HIS A 55 4.93 3.22 -7.71
C HIS A 55 5.09 3.87 -9.09
N ALA A 56 5.01 3.08 -10.17
CA ALA A 56 5.09 3.59 -11.54
C ALA A 56 3.99 4.62 -11.87
N LEU A 57 2.81 4.48 -11.28
CA LEU A 57 1.67 5.38 -11.47
C LEU A 57 1.67 6.57 -10.49
N GLY A 58 2.72 6.72 -9.69
CA GLY A 58 2.97 7.90 -8.85
C GLY A 58 2.21 7.90 -7.52
N ASN A 59 2.00 6.72 -6.93
CA ASN A 59 1.65 6.47 -5.53
C ASN A 59 0.29 7.00 -5.00
N SER A 60 -0.48 7.74 -5.78
CA SER A 60 -1.78 8.27 -5.34
C SER A 60 -2.79 7.14 -5.10
N PRO A 61 -3.59 7.17 -4.02
CA PRO A 61 -4.46 6.05 -3.65
C PRO A 61 -5.67 5.90 -4.59
N ASN A 62 -6.32 7.00 -4.98
CA ASN A 62 -7.54 7.02 -5.78
C ASN A 62 -7.32 7.62 -7.19
N SER A 63 -6.14 7.39 -7.78
CA SER A 63 -5.75 7.88 -9.09
C SER A 63 -6.59 7.32 -10.24
N GLU A 64 -6.74 8.11 -11.29
CA GLU A 64 -7.42 7.75 -12.54
C GLU A 64 -6.49 7.98 -13.74
N PHE A 65 -6.58 7.11 -14.74
CA PHE A 65 -5.74 7.16 -15.94
C PHE A 65 -6.58 6.84 -17.18
N VAL A 66 -6.32 7.56 -18.27
CA VAL A 66 -6.86 7.28 -19.60
C VAL A 66 -5.69 6.97 -20.52
N ILE A 67 -5.75 5.81 -21.16
CA ILE A 67 -4.70 5.30 -22.04
C ILE A 67 -5.32 5.09 -23.42
N ASP A 68 -4.67 5.60 -24.46
CA ASP A 68 -5.09 5.44 -25.85
C ASP A 68 -4.82 4.00 -26.38
N PRO A 69 -5.31 3.64 -27.58
CA PRO A 69 -5.06 2.32 -28.17
C PRO A 69 -3.59 1.99 -28.42
N GLU A 70 -2.73 3.00 -28.61
CA GLU A 70 -1.29 2.90 -28.82
C GLU A 70 -0.53 2.66 -27.51
N GLY A 71 -1.20 2.80 -26.36
CA GLY A 71 -0.63 2.61 -25.03
C GLY A 71 -0.08 3.89 -24.40
N THR A 72 -0.36 5.05 -24.97
CA THR A 72 0.03 6.36 -24.45
C THR A 72 -0.93 6.82 -23.37
N LEU A 73 -0.37 7.33 -22.26
CA LEU A 73 -1.15 7.97 -21.21
C LEU A 73 -1.60 9.36 -21.68
N VAL A 74 -2.88 9.51 -22.04
CA VAL A 74 -3.44 10.77 -22.57
C VAL A 74 -4.12 11.63 -21.50
N SER A 75 -4.48 11.03 -20.36
CA SER A 75 -4.99 11.78 -19.20
C SER A 75 -4.67 11.04 -17.91
N ARG A 76 -4.37 11.80 -16.85
CA ARG A 76 -3.99 11.30 -15.54
C ARG A 76 -4.52 12.24 -14.46
N ARG A 77 -5.10 11.66 -13.42
CA ARG A 77 -5.56 12.39 -12.24
C ARG A 77 -5.04 11.73 -10.98
N ALA A 78 -4.57 12.54 -10.04
CA ALA A 78 -4.16 12.06 -8.71
C ALA A 78 -5.36 11.56 -7.88
N TRP A 79 -6.56 12.09 -8.17
CA TRP A 79 -7.82 11.69 -7.56
C TRP A 79 -8.91 11.59 -8.64
N SER A 80 -9.73 10.55 -8.61
CA SER A 80 -10.80 10.36 -9.58
C SER A 80 -11.80 11.52 -9.55
N ASP A 81 -12.11 12.04 -10.74
CA ASP A 81 -13.11 13.07 -10.98
C ASP A 81 -14.03 12.59 -12.12
N PRO A 82 -15.23 12.09 -11.78
CA PRO A 82 -16.16 11.56 -12.79
C PRO A 82 -16.62 12.59 -13.83
N THR A 83 -16.67 13.88 -13.48
CA THR A 83 -17.09 14.95 -14.38
C THR A 83 -15.98 15.24 -15.39
N ALA A 84 -14.76 15.38 -14.91
CA ALA A 84 -13.60 15.58 -15.77
C ALA A 84 -13.35 14.34 -16.66
N LEU A 85 -13.47 13.12 -16.12
CA LEU A 85 -13.39 11.89 -16.92
C LEU A 85 -14.42 11.88 -18.06
N ARG A 86 -15.67 12.27 -17.78
CA ARG A 86 -16.70 12.31 -18.82
C ARG A 86 -16.35 13.28 -19.95
N ARG A 87 -15.79 14.44 -19.61
CA ARG A 87 -15.34 15.44 -20.59
C ARG A 87 -14.22 14.89 -21.46
N ASP A 88 -13.17 14.31 -20.86
CA ASP A 88 -12.07 13.67 -21.60
C ASP A 88 -12.60 12.59 -22.56
N LEU A 89 -13.46 11.71 -22.08
CA LEU A 89 -14.01 10.65 -22.92
C LEU A 89 -14.88 11.20 -24.06
N THR A 90 -15.62 12.28 -23.81
CA THR A 90 -16.39 12.96 -24.86
C THR A 90 -15.47 13.55 -25.93
N GLU A 91 -14.33 14.11 -25.53
CA GLU A 91 -13.33 14.66 -26.45
C GLU A 91 -12.63 13.55 -27.25
N PHE A 92 -12.20 12.47 -26.59
CA PHE A 92 -11.41 11.42 -27.23
C PHE A 92 -12.22 10.43 -28.06
N VAL A 93 -13.43 10.07 -27.63
CA VAL A 93 -14.23 9.02 -28.28
C VAL A 93 -15.64 9.48 -28.70
N GLY A 94 -16.00 10.74 -28.44
CA GLY A 94 -17.29 11.32 -28.79
C GLY A 94 -18.35 11.20 -27.69
N ALA A 95 -19.38 12.02 -27.79
CA ALA A 95 -20.53 11.99 -26.88
C ALA A 95 -21.37 10.72 -27.08
N VAL A 96 -21.99 10.24 -26.00
CA VAL A 96 -22.87 9.06 -26.02
C VAL A 96 -24.30 9.48 -25.67
N GLU A 97 -25.26 8.98 -26.45
CA GLU A 97 -26.69 9.11 -26.17
C GLU A 97 -27.34 7.72 -26.01
N PRO A 98 -28.11 7.48 -24.93
CA PRO A 98 -28.38 8.38 -23.81
C PRO A 98 -27.19 8.49 -22.84
N VAL A 99 -27.07 9.66 -22.21
CA VAL A 99 -26.09 9.92 -21.14
C VAL A 99 -26.43 9.03 -19.94
N ALA A 100 -25.49 8.17 -19.53
CA ALA A 100 -25.65 7.35 -18.34
C ALA A 100 -25.84 8.23 -17.08
N ASP A 101 -26.99 8.07 -16.42
CA ASP A 101 -27.37 8.75 -15.18
C ASP A 101 -26.91 7.92 -13.98
N ARG A 102 -25.98 8.48 -13.20
CA ARG A 102 -25.40 7.82 -12.02
C ARG A 102 -26.48 7.39 -11.03
N ASP A 103 -27.50 8.21 -10.84
CA ASP A 103 -28.51 7.98 -9.80
C ASP A 103 -29.52 6.89 -10.22
N ARG A 104 -29.51 6.51 -11.51
CA ARG A 104 -30.25 5.34 -12.03
C ARG A 104 -29.45 4.05 -12.01
N ILE A 105 -28.13 4.12 -11.82
CA ILE A 105 -27.28 2.92 -11.73
C ILE A 105 -27.45 2.30 -10.35
N ARG A 106 -28.22 1.20 -10.28
CA ARG A 106 -28.32 0.41 -9.06
C ARG A 106 -27.17 -0.59 -8.99
N VAL A 107 -26.28 -0.37 -8.04
CA VAL A 107 -25.21 -1.31 -7.71
C VAL A 107 -25.68 -2.13 -6.50
N ASN A 108 -25.93 -3.43 -6.69
CA ASN A 108 -26.30 -4.32 -5.59
C ASN A 108 -25.07 -4.60 -4.72
N THR A 109 -24.81 -3.71 -3.76
CA THR A 109 -23.66 -3.88 -2.86
C THR A 109 -23.98 -4.79 -1.69
N LEU A 110 -23.16 -5.83 -1.49
CA LEU A 110 -23.24 -6.66 -0.27
C LEU A 110 -22.76 -5.87 0.97
N PRO A 111 -23.18 -6.18 2.21
CA PRO A 111 -22.68 -5.53 3.44
C PRO A 111 -21.19 -5.76 3.69
N HIS A 112 -20.51 -4.85 4.43
CA HIS A 112 -19.07 -4.94 4.74
C HIS A 112 -18.86 -5.64 6.08
N GLY A 113 -17.65 -6.17 6.30
CA GLY A 113 -17.12 -6.45 7.64
C GLY A 113 -17.44 -7.85 8.16
N HIS A 114 -17.19 -8.00 9.46
CA HIS A 114 -17.48 -9.20 10.25
C HIS A 114 -18.98 -9.33 10.50
N THR A 115 -19.46 -10.54 10.77
CA THR A 115 -20.84 -10.72 11.27
C THR A 115 -20.94 -10.35 12.75
N ALA A 116 -19.84 -10.53 13.51
CA ALA A 116 -19.76 -10.17 14.91
C ALA A 116 -19.79 -8.64 15.13
N PRO A 117 -20.26 -8.17 16.31
CA PRO A 117 -20.29 -6.75 16.65
C PRO A 117 -18.92 -6.08 16.54
N THR A 118 -18.91 -4.82 16.10
CA THR A 118 -17.74 -3.94 16.10
C THR A 118 -18.07 -2.61 16.77
N GLY A 119 -17.08 -1.93 17.34
CA GLY A 119 -17.25 -0.71 18.13
C GLY A 119 -17.55 -0.97 19.60
N VAL A 120 -17.32 -2.20 20.08
CA VAL A 120 -17.40 -2.60 21.48
C VAL A 120 -16.13 -2.22 22.22
N VAL A 121 -14.97 -2.55 21.67
CA VAL A 121 -13.67 -2.15 22.24
C VAL A 121 -13.27 -0.80 21.65
N PRO A 122 -13.11 0.25 22.47
CA PRO A 122 -12.72 1.56 21.96
C PRO A 122 -11.29 1.53 21.42
N PRO A 123 -11.01 2.22 20.29
CA PRO A 123 -9.66 2.27 19.76
C PRO A 123 -8.66 2.87 20.75
N LEU A 124 -7.44 2.35 20.75
CA LEU A 124 -6.37 2.85 21.62
C LEU A 124 -5.98 4.29 21.23
N ALA A 125 -6.04 5.21 22.20
CA ALA A 125 -5.55 6.58 22.00
C ALA A 125 -4.02 6.58 21.86
N LEU A 126 -3.54 7.08 20.72
CA LEU A 126 -2.11 7.13 20.43
C LEU A 126 -1.49 8.43 20.95
N PRO A 127 -0.22 8.40 21.39
CA PRO A 127 0.48 9.58 21.92
C PRO A 127 0.78 10.63 20.84
N GLY A 128 0.70 10.26 19.56
CA GLY A 128 0.96 11.16 18.44
C GLY A 128 0.75 10.48 17.09
N ARG A 129 1.35 11.06 16.05
CA ARG A 129 1.41 10.42 14.74
C ARG A 129 2.34 9.22 14.81
N MET A 130 1.85 8.10 14.30
CA MET A 130 2.58 6.84 14.25
C MET A 130 2.82 6.46 12.79
N SER A 131 3.99 5.89 12.51
CA SER A 131 4.42 5.46 11.19
C SER A 131 4.40 3.95 11.09
N PRO A 132 3.76 3.36 10.06
CA PRO A 132 3.70 1.90 9.92
C PRO A 132 5.10 1.32 9.72
N LEU A 133 5.36 0.20 10.37
CA LEU A 133 6.62 -0.55 10.25
C LEU A 133 6.48 -1.73 9.29
N VAL A 134 7.63 -2.22 8.80
CA VAL A 134 7.69 -3.46 8.03
C VAL A 134 7.44 -4.64 8.97
N VAL A 135 6.38 -5.40 8.69
CA VAL A 135 6.00 -6.62 9.41
C VAL A 135 6.13 -7.80 8.46
N THR A 136 6.91 -8.80 8.87
CA THR A 136 7.10 -10.05 8.14
C THR A 136 6.45 -11.21 8.89
N PRO A 137 5.38 -11.83 8.38
CA PRO A 137 4.80 -13.03 8.98
C PRO A 137 5.77 -14.20 8.86
N LEU A 138 5.92 -14.98 9.92
CA LEU A 138 6.73 -16.21 9.91
C LEU A 138 5.86 -17.41 9.53
N LYS A 139 6.46 -18.42 8.92
CA LYS A 139 5.75 -19.66 8.57
C LYS A 139 5.24 -20.31 9.85
N GLN A 140 3.94 -20.58 9.91
CA GLN A 140 3.31 -21.26 11.04
C GLN A 140 3.55 -22.76 10.99
N VAL A 141 3.60 -23.38 12.17
CA VAL A 141 3.71 -24.85 12.29
C VAL A 141 2.46 -25.51 11.72
N ASP A 142 1.30 -24.97 12.09
CA ASP A 142 0.01 -25.38 11.56
C ASP A 142 -0.28 -24.63 10.26
N ALA A 143 -0.81 -25.33 9.26
CA ALA A 143 -1.16 -24.75 7.95
C ALA A 143 -2.46 -23.92 7.99
N VAL A 144 -2.62 -23.11 9.04
CA VAL A 144 -3.77 -22.21 9.23
C VAL A 144 -3.47 -20.82 8.66
N PRO A 145 -4.48 -20.10 8.15
CA PRO A 145 -4.31 -18.74 7.66
C PRO A 145 -3.99 -17.76 8.80
N PHE A 146 -3.54 -16.56 8.42
CA PHE A 146 -3.38 -15.44 9.34
C PHE A 146 -4.73 -14.78 9.66
N TYR A 147 -5.52 -15.44 10.52
CA TYR A 147 -6.84 -14.94 10.96
C TYR A 147 -6.78 -13.53 11.57
N ALA A 148 -5.86 -13.31 12.51
CA ALA A 148 -5.54 -12.00 13.07
C ALA A 148 -4.18 -11.52 12.52
N LYS A 149 -4.13 -10.35 11.89
CA LYS A 149 -2.88 -9.80 11.33
C LYS A 149 -2.34 -8.69 12.20
N LEU A 150 -1.02 -8.75 12.43
CA LEU A 150 -0.29 -7.72 13.14
C LEU A 150 -0.09 -6.48 12.27
N ARG A 151 -0.46 -5.32 12.81
CA ARG A 151 -0.03 -4.00 12.36
C ARG A 151 0.85 -3.37 13.44
N ALA A 152 2.11 -3.12 13.10
CA ALA A 152 3.04 -2.41 13.97
C ALA A 152 3.23 -0.97 13.47
N GLU A 153 3.20 0.00 14.37
CA GLU A 153 3.51 1.40 14.05
C GLU A 153 4.43 2.00 15.13
N ALA A 154 5.36 2.87 14.75
CA ALA A 154 6.31 3.51 15.66
C ALA A 154 6.07 5.02 15.76
N SER A 155 6.36 5.60 16.93
CA SER A 155 6.45 7.04 17.10
C SER A 155 7.63 7.62 16.30
N ALA A 156 7.61 8.93 16.05
CA ALA A 156 8.73 9.63 15.41
C ALA A 156 10.04 9.44 16.21
N ASP A 157 10.00 9.61 17.53
CA ASP A 157 11.16 9.40 18.42
C ASP A 157 11.76 7.99 18.29
N LEU A 158 10.92 6.97 18.16
CA LEU A 158 11.40 5.60 18.00
C LEU A 158 12.12 5.41 16.66
N ILE A 159 11.64 6.01 15.58
CA ILE A 159 12.27 5.93 14.26
C ILE A 159 13.56 6.76 14.22
N GLU A 160 13.55 7.97 14.77
CA GLU A 160 14.66 8.93 14.63
C GLU A 160 15.77 8.68 15.66
N GLN A 161 15.41 8.33 16.89
CA GLN A 161 16.34 8.23 18.03
C GLN A 161 16.54 6.79 18.50
N GLY A 162 15.80 5.84 17.92
CA GLY A 162 15.81 4.45 18.34
C GLY A 162 15.14 4.21 19.69
N ALA A 163 14.43 5.19 20.28
CA ALA A 163 13.73 5.00 21.55
C ALA A 163 12.38 5.73 21.56
N GLY A 164 11.31 5.02 21.93
CA GLY A 164 9.97 5.61 21.92
C GLY A 164 8.86 4.57 22.01
N ASP A 165 7.70 4.94 21.49
CA ASP A 165 6.49 4.13 21.60
C ASP A 165 6.29 3.27 20.35
N LEU A 166 5.99 2.01 20.58
CA LEU A 166 5.64 1.01 19.56
C LEU A 166 4.19 0.58 19.78
N TYR A 167 3.36 0.85 18.79
CA TYR A 167 1.99 0.38 18.72
C TYR A 167 1.95 -1.00 18.08
N LEU A 168 1.21 -1.92 18.70
CA LEU A 168 0.92 -3.26 18.17
C LEU A 168 -0.60 -3.46 18.14
N GLY A 169 -1.16 -3.59 16.94
CA GLY A 169 -2.58 -3.88 16.74
C GLY A 169 -2.80 -5.22 16.06
N PHE A 170 -3.66 -6.06 16.62
CA PHE A 170 -4.06 -7.34 16.05
C PHE A 170 -5.48 -7.22 15.50
N PHE A 171 -5.62 -7.32 14.18
CA PHE A 171 -6.88 -7.13 13.46
C PHE A 171 -7.35 -8.45 12.87
N LEU A 172 -8.58 -8.87 13.17
CA LEU A 172 -9.19 -9.99 12.45
C LEU A 172 -9.40 -9.58 10.99
N ASP A 173 -8.91 -10.39 10.06
CA ASP A 173 -9.11 -10.12 8.64
C ASP A 173 -10.50 -10.61 8.20
N PRO A 174 -11.38 -9.74 7.67
CA PRO A 174 -12.70 -10.12 7.18
C PRO A 174 -12.68 -11.18 6.07
N LEU A 175 -11.54 -11.44 5.44
CA LEU A 175 -11.37 -12.55 4.49
C LEU A 175 -11.76 -13.91 5.08
N TYR A 176 -11.53 -14.11 6.37
CA TYR A 176 -11.66 -15.42 7.00
C TYR A 176 -12.96 -15.61 7.78
N ALA A 177 -13.82 -14.58 7.87
CA ALA A 177 -15.10 -14.63 8.57
C ALA A 177 -15.00 -15.25 9.97
N VAL A 178 -14.08 -14.70 10.77
CA VAL A 178 -13.85 -15.08 12.17
C VAL A 178 -14.12 -13.91 13.09
N HIS A 179 -14.34 -14.24 14.36
CA HIS A 179 -14.55 -13.32 15.47
C HIS A 179 -13.77 -13.76 16.72
N TRP A 180 -13.69 -12.85 17.69
CA TRP A 180 -13.17 -13.13 19.02
C TRP A 180 -14.25 -13.76 19.89
N ASN A 181 -13.93 -14.87 20.55
CA ASN A 181 -14.75 -15.39 21.64
C ASN A 181 -14.21 -14.87 22.97
N ASN A 182 -14.90 -13.87 23.55
CA ASN A 182 -14.49 -13.20 24.78
C ASN A 182 -14.76 -14.05 26.05
N GLN A 183 -15.40 -15.22 25.89
CA GLN A 183 -15.57 -16.19 26.98
C GLN A 183 -14.39 -17.16 27.09
N MET A 184 -13.49 -17.15 26.10
CA MET A 184 -12.24 -17.90 26.10
C MET A 184 -11.08 -17.05 26.64
N GLU A 185 -9.90 -17.67 26.71
CA GLU A 185 -8.67 -16.98 27.10
C GLU A 185 -8.42 -15.76 26.18
N PRO A 186 -8.20 -14.55 26.74
CA PRO A 186 -7.99 -13.36 25.92
C PRO A 186 -6.71 -13.47 25.09
N LEU A 187 -6.68 -12.73 23.98
CA LEU A 187 -5.47 -12.60 23.16
C LEU A 187 -4.30 -12.15 24.03
N ARG A 188 -3.18 -12.87 23.94
CA ARG A 188 -1.91 -12.52 24.59
C ARG A 188 -0.79 -12.53 23.58
N PHE A 189 0.21 -11.69 23.79
CA PHE A 189 1.43 -11.72 22.99
C PHE A 189 2.69 -11.71 23.86
N GLU A 190 3.77 -12.19 23.26
CA GLU A 190 5.11 -12.24 23.80
C GLU A 190 6.08 -11.60 22.79
N LEU A 191 7.03 -10.83 23.30
CA LEU A 191 8.02 -10.07 22.54
C LEU A 191 9.40 -10.63 22.86
N GLU A 192 10.02 -11.22 21.86
CA GLU A 192 11.37 -11.75 21.93
C GLU A 192 12.32 -10.74 21.26
N SER A 193 13.09 -10.03 22.08
CA SER A 193 14.11 -9.07 21.66
C SER A 193 15.48 -9.74 21.52
N SER A 194 16.20 -9.44 20.43
CA SER A 194 17.61 -9.79 20.26
C SER A 194 18.55 -8.78 20.94
N ALA A 195 19.87 -9.02 20.85
CA ALA A 195 20.87 -8.12 21.40
C ALA A 195 20.74 -6.73 20.77
N GLY A 196 20.44 -5.73 21.58
CA GLY A 196 20.25 -4.35 21.13
C GLY A 196 18.79 -3.91 20.95
N ILE A 197 17.82 -4.74 21.35
CA ILE A 197 16.43 -4.31 21.50
C ILE A 197 16.05 -4.47 22.98
N SER A 198 15.44 -3.43 23.55
CA SER A 198 14.82 -3.48 24.87
C SER A 198 13.36 -3.05 24.74
N VAL A 199 12.46 -3.80 25.39
CA VAL A 199 11.01 -3.56 25.33
C VAL A 199 10.37 -3.78 26.69
N ALA A 200 9.41 -2.93 27.01
CA ALA A 200 8.58 -3.03 28.21
C ALA A 200 7.11 -2.66 27.89
N PRO A 201 6.13 -3.51 28.27
CA PRO A 201 6.31 -4.87 28.77
C PRO A 201 6.77 -5.86 27.68
N GLN A 202 7.41 -6.96 28.05
CA GLN A 202 7.77 -8.04 27.11
C GLN A 202 6.57 -8.92 26.73
N GLN A 203 5.49 -8.88 27.50
CA GLN A 203 4.27 -9.63 27.23
C GLN A 203 3.07 -8.84 27.74
N ALA A 204 1.93 -8.98 27.08
CA ALA A 204 0.66 -8.43 27.59
C ALA A 204 -0.52 -9.27 27.12
N THR A 205 -1.64 -9.11 27.83
CA THR A 205 -2.92 -9.77 27.57
C THR A 205 -3.97 -8.70 27.31
N ALA A 206 -4.86 -8.92 26.34
CA ALA A 206 -5.96 -8.04 26.04
C ALA A 206 -6.89 -7.89 27.25
N ALA A 207 -7.48 -6.70 27.40
CA ALA A 207 -8.47 -6.47 28.44
C ALA A 207 -9.72 -7.33 28.21
N GLU A 208 -10.37 -7.73 29.31
CA GLU A 208 -11.66 -8.41 29.26
C GLU A 208 -12.72 -7.53 28.58
N VAL A 209 -13.59 -8.17 27.80
CA VAL A 209 -14.68 -7.50 27.10
C VAL A 209 -15.99 -8.12 27.53
N ALA A 210 -16.96 -7.27 27.88
CA ALA A 210 -18.21 -7.70 28.49
C ALA A 210 -19.15 -8.47 27.56
N VAL A 211 -19.07 -8.24 26.24
CA VAL A 211 -19.90 -8.96 25.26
C VAL A 211 -19.30 -10.34 24.97
N PRO A 212 -20.10 -11.37 24.68
CA PRO A 212 -19.58 -12.72 24.46
C PRO A 212 -18.68 -12.83 23.22
N THR A 213 -18.97 -12.06 22.17
CA THR A 213 -18.17 -12.03 20.93
C THR A 213 -18.11 -10.63 20.33
N ASP A 214 -16.97 -10.31 19.70
CA ASP A 214 -16.79 -9.10 18.90
C ASP A 214 -15.75 -9.34 17.79
N ALA A 215 -15.52 -8.34 16.95
CA ALA A 215 -14.45 -8.34 15.96
C ALA A 215 -13.56 -7.09 16.04
N ASP A 216 -13.46 -6.47 17.22
CA ASP A 216 -12.67 -5.25 17.37
C ASP A 216 -11.18 -5.54 17.48
N PRO A 217 -10.29 -4.66 16.98
CA PRO A 217 -8.86 -4.86 17.07
C PRO A 217 -8.38 -4.94 18.52
N ARG A 218 -7.39 -5.78 18.78
CA ARG A 218 -6.70 -5.84 20.08
C ARG A 218 -5.43 -5.02 19.99
N GLU A 219 -5.43 -3.86 20.66
CA GLU A 219 -4.44 -2.81 20.48
C GLU A 219 -3.62 -2.58 21.75
N PHE A 220 -2.31 -2.41 21.57
CA PHE A 220 -1.36 -2.22 22.66
C PHE A 220 -0.35 -1.14 22.32
N LEU A 221 0.15 -0.46 23.35
CA LEU A 221 1.27 0.46 23.26
C LEU A 221 2.37 -0.06 24.20
N VAL A 222 3.55 -0.27 23.65
CA VAL A 222 4.72 -0.72 24.40
C VAL A 222 5.85 0.29 24.24
N ARG A 223 6.69 0.45 25.25
CA ARG A 223 7.86 1.32 25.19
C ARG A 223 9.09 0.52 24.84
N THR A 224 9.91 1.07 23.96
CA THR A 224 11.02 0.33 23.38
C THR A 224 12.24 1.19 23.15
N ARG A 225 13.39 0.53 23.06
CA ARG A 225 14.63 1.11 22.58
C ARG A 225 15.42 0.09 21.75
N TRP A 226 15.71 0.47 20.52
CA TRP A 226 16.64 -0.16 19.59
C TRP A 226 17.99 0.57 19.62
N THR A 227 19.06 -0.18 19.83
CA THR A 227 20.44 0.28 19.63
C THR A 227 21.07 -0.33 18.38
N ALA A 228 20.49 -1.41 17.86
CA ALA A 228 20.88 -2.05 16.60
C ALA A 228 19.69 -2.00 15.63
N MET A 229 19.78 -1.20 14.57
CA MET A 229 18.64 -0.92 13.67
C MET A 229 18.28 -2.09 12.75
N ASP A 230 19.24 -2.97 12.45
CA ASP A 230 19.04 -4.16 11.61
C ASP A 230 18.36 -5.31 12.36
N GLU A 231 18.30 -5.21 13.69
CA GLU A 231 17.68 -6.22 14.53
C GLU A 231 16.14 -6.14 14.45
N MET A 232 15.52 -7.31 14.43
CA MET A 232 14.06 -7.43 14.31
C MET A 232 13.47 -7.95 15.62
N LEU A 233 12.39 -7.31 16.06
CA LEU A 233 11.62 -7.80 17.19
C LEU A 233 10.72 -8.94 16.75
N LYS A 234 10.85 -10.11 17.38
CA LYS A 234 9.94 -11.22 17.16
C LYS A 234 8.72 -11.05 18.05
N VAL A 235 7.54 -11.17 17.44
CA VAL A 235 6.24 -11.08 18.11
C VAL A 235 5.55 -12.42 17.96
N THR A 236 5.25 -13.08 19.07
CA THR A 236 4.43 -14.29 19.12
C THR A 236 3.08 -13.93 19.73
N VAL A 237 1.98 -14.23 19.05
CA VAL A 237 0.62 -13.97 19.54
C VAL A 237 -0.14 -15.28 19.67
N HIS A 238 -0.92 -15.40 20.74
CA HIS A 238 -1.79 -16.53 21.04
C HIS A 238 -3.22 -16.01 21.23
N TYR A 239 -4.17 -16.66 20.56
CA TYR A 239 -5.59 -16.29 20.62
C TYR A 239 -6.48 -17.44 20.18
N PHE A 240 -7.79 -17.30 20.35
CA PHE A 240 -8.78 -18.20 19.76
C PHE A 240 -9.41 -17.55 18.54
N ALA A 241 -9.40 -18.28 17.41
CA ALA A 241 -10.13 -17.90 16.21
C ALA A 241 -11.39 -18.76 16.13
N CYS A 242 -12.56 -18.11 16.11
CA CYS A 242 -13.85 -18.80 16.03
C CYS A 242 -14.58 -18.28 14.81
N ASP A 243 -15.09 -19.16 13.96
CA ASP A 243 -15.74 -18.74 12.72
C ASP A 243 -17.17 -18.26 12.95
N ASP A 244 -17.60 -17.38 12.07
CA ASP A 244 -18.92 -16.76 12.13
C ASP A 244 -20.07 -17.76 11.92
N ALA A 245 -19.79 -18.96 11.38
CA ALA A 245 -20.75 -20.05 11.27
C ALA A 245 -20.75 -20.99 12.49
N GLU A 246 -19.97 -20.67 13.52
CA GLU A 246 -19.84 -21.41 14.78
C GLU A 246 -19.48 -22.90 14.58
N THR A 247 -18.71 -23.20 13.53
CA THR A 247 -18.27 -24.56 13.19
C THR A 247 -16.96 -24.93 13.87
N PHE A 248 -16.14 -23.95 14.24
CA PHE A 248 -14.89 -24.13 14.98
C PHE A 248 -14.58 -22.96 15.90
N CYS A 249 -13.78 -23.25 16.93
CA CYS A 249 -13.17 -22.25 17.80
C CYS A 249 -11.84 -22.85 18.28
N ILE A 250 -10.75 -22.47 17.61
CA ILE A 250 -9.45 -23.14 17.74
C ILE A 250 -8.40 -22.21 18.33
N PRO A 251 -7.47 -22.72 19.14
CA PRO A 251 -6.31 -21.96 19.56
C PRO A 251 -5.38 -21.75 18.35
N VAL A 252 -4.93 -20.52 18.17
CA VAL A 252 -4.04 -20.10 17.09
C VAL A 252 -2.82 -19.43 17.70
N THR A 253 -1.65 -19.88 17.28
CA THR A 253 -0.39 -19.19 17.55
C THR A 253 0.15 -18.66 16.25
N GLN A 254 0.53 -17.38 16.23
CA GLN A 254 1.12 -16.72 15.08
C GLN A 254 2.38 -15.97 15.46
N GLN A 255 3.30 -15.90 14.51
CA GLN A 255 4.61 -15.31 14.72
C GLN A 255 4.93 -14.31 13.62
N TYR A 256 5.55 -13.20 14.02
CA TYR A 256 5.94 -12.10 13.16
C TYR A 256 7.34 -11.61 13.50
N ARG A 257 7.98 -10.97 12.54
CA ARG A 257 9.14 -10.10 12.75
C ARG A 257 8.78 -8.67 12.41
N VAL A 258 9.09 -7.75 13.32
CA VAL A 258 8.93 -6.31 13.13
C VAL A 258 10.31 -5.71 12.97
N ALA A 259 10.58 -5.09 11.83
CA ALA A 259 11.79 -4.31 11.60
C ALA A 259 11.52 -2.85 11.94
N LEU A 260 12.49 -2.15 12.54
CA LEU A 260 12.43 -0.70 12.76
C LEU A 260 12.71 0.04 11.44
N ARG A 261 11.87 -0.20 10.44
CA ARG A 261 11.91 0.42 9.13
C ARG A 261 10.49 0.78 8.71
N ARG A 262 10.32 2.02 8.27
CA ARG A 262 9.03 2.52 7.78
C ARG A 262 8.56 1.68 6.59
N ASN A 263 7.31 1.21 6.64
CA ASN A 263 6.63 0.57 5.53
C ASN A 263 5.98 1.65 4.65
N ARG A 264 6.62 1.97 3.51
CA ARG A 264 6.14 2.99 2.56
C ARG A 264 4.74 2.72 2.03
N ASP A 265 4.32 1.45 1.97
CA ASP A 265 2.99 1.02 1.51
C ASP A 265 2.06 0.61 2.64
N GLY A 266 2.45 0.85 3.89
CA GLY A 266 1.68 0.47 5.07
C GLY A 266 0.39 1.25 5.28
N GLY A 267 0.11 2.26 4.45
CA GLY A 267 -1.08 3.12 4.55
C GLY A 267 -1.17 3.88 5.88
N ARG A 268 -2.23 4.68 6.03
CA ARG A 268 -2.49 5.48 7.24
C ARG A 268 -3.83 5.12 7.85
N ARG A 269 -3.86 4.87 9.15
CA ARG A 269 -5.12 4.69 9.89
C ARG A 269 -6.01 5.91 9.72
N ARG A 270 -7.32 5.67 9.58
CA ARG A 270 -8.30 6.76 9.56
C ARG A 270 -8.48 7.25 11.00
N VAL A 271 -7.92 8.42 11.32
CA VAL A 271 -8.24 9.07 12.59
C VAL A 271 -9.67 9.59 12.47
N LEU A 272 -10.61 9.02 13.21
CA LEU A 272 -11.94 9.59 13.38
C LEU A 272 -11.77 10.90 14.15
N ARG A 273 -11.67 12.03 13.44
CA ARG A 273 -11.77 13.34 14.07
C ARG A 273 -13.17 13.44 14.68
N GLN A 274 -13.26 13.30 15.99
CA GLN A 274 -14.50 13.52 16.72
C GLN A 274 -14.86 15.00 16.57
N GLY A 275 -15.93 15.29 15.83
CA GLY A 275 -16.49 16.64 15.70
C GLY A 275 -16.15 17.36 14.39
N ARG A 276 -16.71 16.90 13.27
CA ARG A 276 -17.27 17.76 12.21
C ARG A 276 -18.12 16.92 11.26
N SER A 277 -19.40 16.82 11.56
CA SER A 277 -20.42 16.45 10.57
C SER A 277 -20.57 17.64 9.62
N GLY A 278 -19.85 17.59 8.50
CA GLY A 278 -19.98 18.53 7.40
C GLY A 278 -19.56 17.83 6.11
N GLU A 279 -20.49 17.65 5.20
CA GLU A 279 -20.20 17.25 3.82
C GLU A 279 -19.34 18.33 3.13
N PHE A 280 -18.09 17.94 2.75
CA PHE A 280 -17.07 18.60 1.88
C PHE A 280 -16.30 19.83 2.44
N PRO A 281 -14.97 20.06 2.13
CA PRO A 281 -14.08 19.44 1.13
C PRO A 281 -12.69 19.02 1.70
N GLU A 282 -12.59 17.86 2.37
CA GLU A 282 -11.29 17.30 2.82
C GLU A 282 -10.46 16.77 1.61
N SER A 283 -11.13 16.43 0.50
CA SER A 283 -10.53 15.89 -0.72
C SER A 283 -9.64 16.88 -1.48
N GLN A 284 -9.95 18.18 -1.41
CA GLN A 284 -9.24 19.20 -2.19
C GLN A 284 -7.91 19.59 -1.52
N GLU A 285 -7.90 19.73 -0.19
CA GLU A 285 -6.69 20.00 0.59
C GLU A 285 -5.73 18.79 0.62
N LEU A 286 -6.27 17.56 0.67
CA LEU A 286 -5.49 16.33 0.49
C LEU A 286 -4.91 16.21 -0.93
N ALA A 287 -5.67 16.63 -1.96
CA ALA A 287 -5.19 16.63 -3.34
C ALA A 287 -4.06 17.65 -3.53
N ILE A 288 -4.22 18.89 -3.05
CA ILE A 288 -3.22 19.96 -3.16
C ILE A 288 -1.91 19.54 -2.47
N ASN A 289 -1.99 19.03 -1.23
CA ASN A 289 -0.80 18.55 -0.51
C ASN A 289 -0.14 17.35 -1.20
N ALA A 290 -0.93 16.45 -1.81
CA ALA A 290 -0.39 15.32 -2.56
C ALA A 290 0.27 15.74 -3.88
N ILE A 291 -0.25 16.79 -4.53
CA ILE A 291 0.32 17.35 -5.77
C ILE A 291 1.64 18.06 -5.45
N LEU A 292 1.65 18.96 -4.46
CA LEU A 292 2.86 19.68 -4.03
C LEU A 292 3.96 18.71 -3.59
N LEU A 293 3.63 17.73 -2.74
CA LEU A 293 4.62 16.74 -2.30
C LEU A 293 5.17 15.98 -3.51
N LYS A 294 4.34 15.54 -4.44
CA LYS A 294 4.76 14.75 -5.62
C LYS A 294 5.54 15.54 -6.67
N THR A 295 5.33 16.85 -6.76
CA THR A 295 6.11 17.72 -7.65
C THR A 295 7.50 17.97 -7.10
N LEU A 296 7.64 17.96 -5.77
CA LEU A 296 8.90 18.27 -5.08
C LEU A 296 9.71 17.01 -4.73
N ASP A 297 9.06 15.92 -4.34
CA ASP A 297 9.60 14.59 -4.03
C ASP A 297 9.95 13.88 -5.35
N ARG A 298 11.13 14.22 -5.89
CA ARG A 298 11.60 13.80 -7.21
C ARG A 298 12.06 12.36 -7.20
N ASP A 299 12.61 11.89 -6.08
CA ASP A 299 13.02 10.48 -5.94
C ASP A 299 11.87 9.57 -5.44
N SER A 300 10.71 10.15 -5.11
CA SER A 300 9.49 9.46 -4.70
C SER A 300 9.68 8.62 -3.43
N ASP A 301 10.56 9.05 -2.54
CA ASP A 301 10.83 8.40 -1.27
C ASP A 301 9.80 8.72 -0.18
N GLY A 302 8.97 9.75 -0.42
CA GLY A 302 7.88 10.20 0.44
C GLY A 302 8.28 11.24 1.48
N GLU A 303 9.47 11.80 1.38
CA GLU A 303 10.03 12.89 2.18
C GLU A 303 10.49 14.04 1.24
N LEU A 304 10.96 15.16 1.80
CA LEU A 304 11.54 16.26 1.01
C LEU A 304 12.94 16.51 1.51
N SER A 305 13.93 16.07 0.72
CA SER A 305 15.33 16.33 0.99
C SER A 305 15.68 17.81 0.74
N ALA A 306 16.84 18.24 1.24
CA ALA A 306 17.34 19.60 1.01
C ALA A 306 17.55 19.91 -0.48
N ASP A 307 18.00 18.90 -1.25
CA ASP A 307 18.23 19.02 -2.69
C ASP A 307 16.92 19.15 -3.48
N GLU A 308 15.86 18.45 -3.04
CA GLU A 308 14.53 18.55 -3.63
C GLU A 308 13.86 19.90 -3.34
N LEU A 309 14.02 20.43 -2.12
CA LEU A 309 13.58 21.77 -1.78
C LEU A 309 14.34 22.85 -2.56
N ALA A 310 15.64 22.64 -2.82
CA ALA A 310 16.43 23.55 -3.66
C ALA A 310 15.97 23.54 -5.13
N ALA A 311 15.46 22.41 -5.62
CA ALA A 311 14.88 22.27 -6.96
C ALA A 311 13.42 22.73 -7.08
N ALA A 312 12.77 23.07 -5.95
CA ALA A 312 11.36 23.42 -5.89
C ALA A 312 10.92 24.54 -6.86
N PRO A 313 11.66 25.65 -7.02
CA PRO A 313 11.28 26.71 -7.97
C PRO A 313 11.22 26.20 -9.41
N THR A 314 12.14 25.33 -9.80
CA THR A 314 12.17 24.73 -11.14
C THR A 314 11.05 23.73 -11.34
N ALA A 315 10.76 22.89 -10.33
CA ALA A 315 9.71 21.88 -10.41
C ALA A 315 8.29 22.48 -10.41
N LEU A 316 8.05 23.49 -9.57
CA LEU A 316 6.77 24.19 -9.50
C LEU A 316 6.53 25.07 -10.73
N GLY A 317 7.57 25.69 -11.28
CA GLY A 317 7.46 26.47 -12.53
C GLY A 317 7.09 25.64 -13.77
N GLN A 318 7.14 24.31 -13.71
CA GLN A 318 6.63 23.44 -14.79
C GLN A 318 5.11 23.26 -14.75
N LEU A 319 4.47 23.58 -13.63
CA LEU A 319 3.02 23.51 -13.47
C LEU A 319 2.32 24.81 -13.85
N ASP A 320 3.04 25.93 -13.80
CA ASP A 320 2.58 27.27 -14.19
C ASP A 320 2.57 27.38 -15.72
N LEU A 321 1.44 27.02 -16.32
CA LEU A 321 1.29 26.90 -17.77
C LEU A 321 1.04 28.25 -18.43
N ASP A 322 0.29 29.12 -17.76
CA ASP A 322 -0.01 30.45 -18.26
C ASP A 322 1.08 31.49 -17.92
N ARG A 323 2.03 31.10 -17.07
CA ARG A 323 3.21 31.88 -16.65
C ARG A 323 2.83 33.15 -15.92
N ASP A 324 1.74 33.12 -15.17
CA ASP A 324 1.30 34.25 -14.35
C ASP A 324 2.03 34.33 -13.00
N GLY A 325 2.84 33.32 -12.68
CA GLY A 325 3.64 33.24 -11.45
C GLY A 325 2.89 32.70 -10.24
N VAL A 326 1.68 32.18 -10.44
CA VAL A 326 0.83 31.54 -9.44
C VAL A 326 0.48 30.12 -9.94
N LEU A 327 0.18 29.20 -9.02
CA LEU A 327 -0.35 27.89 -9.40
C LEU A 327 -1.83 27.83 -9.03
N ASP A 328 -2.69 27.78 -10.04
CA ASP A 328 -4.13 27.72 -9.85
C ASP A 328 -4.67 26.28 -9.67
N GLY A 329 -5.98 26.15 -9.46
CA GLY A 329 -6.61 24.86 -9.24
C GLY A 329 -6.60 23.93 -10.46
N ASP A 330 -6.56 24.46 -11.67
CA ASP A 330 -6.52 23.69 -12.92
C ASP A 330 -5.08 23.25 -13.23
N GLU A 331 -4.09 24.08 -12.92
CA GLU A 331 -2.66 23.80 -13.01
C GLU A 331 -2.21 22.76 -11.99
N LEU A 332 -2.68 22.88 -10.74
CA LEU A 332 -2.43 21.87 -9.71
C LEU A 332 -3.10 20.52 -10.04
N GLN A 333 -4.24 20.52 -10.74
CA GLN A 333 -4.90 19.28 -11.13
C GLN A 333 -4.24 18.56 -12.31
N ARG A 334 -3.43 19.25 -13.11
CA ARG A 334 -2.61 18.65 -14.16
C ARG A 334 -1.31 18.15 -13.54
N SER A 335 -1.23 16.84 -13.29
CA SER A 335 0.07 16.25 -12.95
C SER A 335 1.07 16.54 -14.08
N PRO A 336 2.33 16.87 -13.77
CA PRO A 336 3.34 16.98 -14.82
C PRO A 336 3.39 15.64 -15.55
N PRO A 337 3.67 15.61 -16.87
CA PRO A 337 3.80 14.36 -17.59
C PRO A 337 4.85 13.55 -16.87
N VAL A 338 4.42 12.48 -16.19
CA VAL A 338 5.36 11.49 -15.69
C VAL A 338 5.93 10.88 -16.95
N PRO A 339 7.24 11.04 -17.22
CA PRO A 339 7.87 10.16 -18.20
C PRO A 339 7.70 8.79 -17.57
N LEU A 340 6.73 8.02 -18.06
CA LEU A 340 6.67 6.62 -17.72
C LEU A 340 8.05 6.09 -18.08
N PRO A 341 8.81 5.47 -17.15
CA PRO A 341 9.94 4.67 -17.54
C PRO A 341 9.38 3.74 -18.60
N ASP A 342 10.00 3.75 -19.78
CA ASP A 342 9.60 2.92 -20.90
C ASP A 342 9.31 1.52 -20.33
N ARG A 343 8.16 0.91 -20.62
CA ARG A 343 7.79 -0.39 -20.03
C ARG A 343 8.94 -1.41 -20.15
N TYR A 344 9.70 -1.27 -21.24
CA TYR A 344 10.91 -1.99 -21.55
C TYR A 344 12.09 -1.67 -20.62
N LEU A 345 12.23 -0.45 -20.11
CA LEU A 345 13.25 -0.06 -19.15
C LEU A 345 13.01 -0.73 -17.81
N SER A 346 11.78 -0.72 -17.30
CA SER A 346 11.45 -1.41 -16.04
C SER A 346 11.65 -2.94 -16.12
N TYR A 347 11.40 -3.52 -17.30
CA TYR A 347 11.65 -4.92 -17.59
C TYR A 347 13.16 -5.21 -17.76
N ALA A 348 13.89 -4.34 -18.46
CA ALA A 348 15.34 -4.42 -18.63
C ALA A 348 16.06 -4.33 -17.29
N THR A 349 15.74 -3.35 -16.44
CA THR A 349 16.35 -3.20 -15.10
C THR A 349 16.06 -4.39 -14.19
N ARG A 350 14.85 -4.97 -14.26
CA ARG A 350 14.51 -6.19 -13.50
C ARG A 350 15.24 -7.42 -14.01
N LEU A 351 15.40 -7.52 -15.33
CA LEU A 351 16.13 -8.60 -15.97
C LEU A 351 17.62 -8.49 -15.65
N LEU A 352 18.18 -7.30 -15.71
CA LEU A 352 19.57 -6.99 -15.34
C LEU A 352 19.82 -7.36 -13.88
N ARG A 353 19.08 -6.80 -12.92
CA ARG A 353 19.21 -7.10 -11.47
C ARG A 353 19.09 -8.59 -11.13
N LYS A 354 18.36 -9.37 -11.94
CA LYS A 354 18.20 -10.80 -11.69
C LYS A 354 19.47 -11.60 -11.98
N TYR A 355 20.31 -11.11 -12.89
CA TYR A 355 21.48 -11.82 -13.41
C TYR A 355 22.81 -11.14 -13.09
N ASP A 356 22.79 -9.84 -12.77
CA ASP A 356 23.88 -9.04 -12.21
C ASP A 356 24.14 -9.51 -10.76
N LEU A 357 25.24 -10.23 -10.56
CA LEU A 357 25.57 -10.91 -9.30
C LEU A 357 26.53 -10.09 -8.43
N ASP A 358 27.34 -9.24 -9.06
CA ASP A 358 28.27 -8.35 -8.39
C ASP A 358 27.71 -6.95 -8.19
N GLU A 359 26.46 -6.72 -8.61
CA GLU A 359 25.68 -5.49 -8.44
C GLU A 359 26.33 -4.27 -9.10
N ASP A 360 27.09 -4.50 -10.17
CA ASP A 360 27.80 -3.45 -10.92
C ASP A 360 26.92 -2.73 -11.95
N GLN A 361 25.63 -3.11 -12.04
CA GLN A 361 24.62 -2.57 -12.95
C GLN A 361 24.85 -2.88 -14.43
N GLU A 362 25.70 -3.85 -14.72
CA GLU A 362 25.99 -4.35 -16.05
C GLU A 362 25.79 -5.89 -16.05
N LEU A 363 25.71 -6.50 -17.23
CA LEU A 363 25.79 -7.95 -17.34
C LEU A 363 27.09 -8.31 -18.05
N THR A 364 27.80 -9.28 -17.51
CA THR A 364 28.98 -9.86 -18.14
C THR A 364 28.65 -11.17 -18.87
N PRO A 365 29.58 -11.71 -19.71
CA PRO A 365 29.40 -12.99 -20.37
C PRO A 365 29.17 -14.18 -19.44
N ALA A 366 29.61 -14.09 -18.18
CA ALA A 366 29.39 -15.11 -17.17
C ALA A 366 27.95 -15.07 -16.61
N GLU A 367 27.38 -13.89 -16.54
CA GLU A 367 26.07 -13.62 -15.92
C GLU A 367 24.93 -13.87 -16.89
N TRP A 368 25.01 -13.32 -18.11
CA TRP A 368 23.94 -13.53 -19.09
C TRP A 368 23.89 -14.95 -19.65
N LYS A 369 24.96 -15.76 -19.50
CA LYS A 369 24.93 -17.21 -19.83
C LYS A 369 23.92 -17.99 -18.99
N ARG A 370 23.49 -17.45 -17.84
CA ARG A 370 22.45 -18.02 -16.99
C ARG A 370 21.04 -17.65 -17.45
N MET A 371 20.92 -16.77 -18.44
CA MET A 371 19.65 -16.38 -19.03
C MET A 371 19.13 -17.45 -20.00
N SER A 372 17.81 -17.62 -20.04
CA SER A 372 17.16 -18.55 -20.97
C SER A 372 17.23 -18.10 -22.43
N ALA A 373 17.41 -16.80 -22.67
CA ALA A 373 17.67 -16.21 -23.98
C ALA A 373 18.96 -15.39 -23.88
N SER A 374 19.89 -15.59 -24.81
CA SER A 374 21.14 -14.83 -24.86
C SER A 374 20.89 -13.40 -25.35
N PRO A 375 21.22 -12.37 -24.56
CA PRO A 375 21.12 -10.98 -24.98
C PRO A 375 22.39 -10.49 -25.67
N GLN A 376 23.28 -11.37 -26.16
CA GLN A 376 24.59 -10.96 -26.70
C GLN A 376 24.52 -9.90 -27.81
N SER A 377 23.44 -9.91 -28.61
CA SER A 377 23.22 -8.88 -29.64
C SER A 377 22.74 -7.52 -29.08
N ALA A 378 22.67 -7.36 -27.76
CA ALA A 378 22.32 -6.10 -27.10
C ALA A 378 23.53 -5.20 -26.91
N ASP A 379 24.72 -5.77 -26.74
CA ASP A 379 26.02 -5.07 -26.65
C ASP A 379 26.25 -4.28 -27.95
N ALA A 380 26.00 -2.98 -27.87
CA ALA A 380 25.93 -2.11 -29.04
C ALA A 380 27.26 -1.39 -29.29
N ASP A 381 28.04 -1.16 -28.24
CA ASP A 381 29.34 -0.51 -28.30
C ASP A 381 30.53 -1.50 -28.30
N GLY A 382 30.28 -2.79 -28.06
CA GLY A 382 31.21 -3.90 -28.23
C GLY A 382 32.21 -4.04 -27.08
N ASP A 383 31.82 -3.63 -25.87
CA ASP A 383 32.68 -3.64 -24.70
C ASP A 383 32.57 -4.92 -23.84
N ASP A 384 31.84 -5.94 -24.34
CA ASP A 384 31.53 -7.20 -23.67
C ASP A 384 30.74 -7.03 -22.35
N ARG A 385 30.11 -5.87 -22.13
CA ARG A 385 29.17 -5.59 -21.04
C ARG A 385 27.82 -5.23 -21.64
N ILE A 386 26.74 -5.47 -20.89
CA ILE A 386 25.39 -5.07 -21.32
C ILE A 386 24.77 -4.21 -20.25
N THR A 387 24.59 -2.93 -20.56
CA THR A 387 23.92 -1.97 -19.69
C THR A 387 22.40 -2.10 -19.74
N ALA A 388 21.71 -1.47 -18.77
CA ALA A 388 20.24 -1.39 -18.78
C ALA A 388 19.69 -0.71 -20.05
N GLN A 389 20.44 0.22 -20.66
CA GLN A 389 20.04 0.95 -21.87
C GLN A 389 20.20 0.10 -23.13
N GLU A 390 21.26 -0.69 -23.23
CA GLU A 390 21.48 -1.62 -24.34
C GLU A 390 20.49 -2.77 -24.32
N LEU A 391 20.26 -3.33 -23.13
CA LEU A 391 19.25 -4.35 -22.91
C LEU A 391 17.85 -3.82 -23.28
N LEU A 392 17.56 -2.56 -22.97
CA LEU A 392 16.33 -1.86 -23.38
C LEU A 392 16.22 -1.77 -24.92
N GLN A 393 17.26 -1.35 -25.63
CA GLN A 393 17.23 -1.23 -27.10
C GLN A 393 17.03 -2.59 -27.76
N TRP A 394 17.69 -3.62 -27.24
CA TRP A 394 17.51 -5.00 -27.70
C TRP A 394 16.08 -5.51 -27.48
N LEU A 395 15.49 -5.22 -26.32
CA LEU A 395 14.10 -5.60 -26.02
C LEU A 395 13.05 -4.86 -26.87
N LYS A 396 13.38 -3.68 -27.41
CA LYS A 396 12.51 -2.92 -28.33
C LYS A 396 12.56 -3.45 -29.77
N SER A 397 13.66 -4.05 -30.17
CA SER A 397 13.88 -4.54 -31.55
C SER A 397 13.42 -5.98 -31.78
N ARG A 398 12.88 -6.61 -30.74
CA ARG A 398 12.42 -8.00 -30.70
C ARG A 398 10.90 -8.06 -30.56
#